data_AF-A0A536FVG2-F1
#
_entry.id   AF-A0A536FVG2-F1
#
_cell.length_a   1.000
_cell.length_b   1.000
_cell.length_c   1.000
_cell.angle_alpha   90.00
_cell.angle_beta   90.00
_cell.angle_gamma   90.00
#
_symmetry.space_group_name_H-M   'P 1'
#
loop_
_entity.id
_entity.type
_entity.pdbx_description
1 polymer ?
#
loop_
_entity_poly.entity_id
_entity_poly.type
_entity_poly.pdbx_seq_one_letter_code
_entity_poly.pdbx_strand_id
1 'polypeptide(L)' 'MLNCVERVQGACENCGSALVPDAAYCEKCGARTRRARRLVRLAIRVELASADR' A
#
# COMPACT_ATOMS: atom_id res chain seq x y z
N MET A 1 -17.99 -7.26 -17.86
CA MET A 1 -17.79 -5.99 -17.14
C MET A 1 -17.52 -6.28 -15.68
N LEU A 2 -16.26 -6.43 -15.28
CA LEU A 2 -15.91 -6.72 -13.88
C LEU A 2 -14.90 -5.70 -13.34
N ASN A 3 -15.31 -5.08 -12.23
CA ASN A 3 -14.53 -4.50 -11.13
C ASN A 3 -14.47 -2.96 -11.06
N CYS A 4 -15.38 -2.38 -10.27
CA CYS A 4 -15.44 -0.95 -9.94
C CYS A 4 -15.02 -0.62 -8.49
N VAL A 5 -14.25 -1.46 -7.80
CA VAL A 5 -13.84 -1.17 -6.41
C VAL A 5 -12.33 -1.21 -6.27
N GLU A 6 -11.70 -0.12 -6.71
CA GLU A 6 -10.35 0.21 -6.27
C GLU A 6 -10.43 0.60 -4.79
N ARG A 7 -10.02 -0.30 -3.88
CA ARG A 7 -9.99 -0.04 -2.44
C ARG A 7 -8.84 0.92 -2.11
N VAL A 8 -9.05 2.20 -2.40
CA VAL A 8 -8.15 3.29 -2.06
C VAL A 8 -8.28 3.61 -0.57
N GLN A 9 -7.14 3.76 0.11
CA GLN A 9 -7.12 4.17 1.50
C GLN A 9 -7.26 5.69 1.59
N GLY A 10 -8.44 6.18 2.02
CA GLY A 10 -8.70 7.62 2.12
C GLY A 10 -8.09 8.32 3.34
N ALA A 11 -7.71 7.58 4.39
CA ALA A 11 -7.15 8.15 5.61
C ALA A 11 -6.01 7.31 6.19
N CYS A 12 -5.05 8.00 6.81
CA CYS A 12 -3.90 7.40 7.47
C CYS A 12 -4.32 6.68 8.76
N GLU A 13 -3.92 5.43 8.94
CA GLU A 13 -4.21 4.65 10.16
C GLU A 13 -3.46 5.15 11.39
N ASN A 14 -2.36 5.89 11.19
CA ASN A 14 -1.50 6.34 12.29
C ASN A 14 -1.95 7.68 12.86
N CYS A 15 -2.29 8.65 11.99
CA CYS A 15 -2.61 10.01 12.40
C CYS A 15 -4.00 10.50 11.95
N GLY A 16 -4.78 9.68 11.26
CA GLY A 16 -6.12 10.02 10.78
C GLY A 16 -6.16 11.05 9.63
N SER A 17 -5.01 11.55 9.17
CA SER A 17 -4.98 12.55 8.09
C SER A 17 -5.46 11.96 6.77
N ALA A 18 -6.16 12.79 5.97
CA ALA A 18 -6.54 12.43 4.61
C ALA A 18 -5.29 12.07 3.80
N LEU A 19 -5.37 10.97 3.07
CA LEU A 19 -4.30 10.52 2.18
C LEU A 19 -4.68 10.86 0.74
N VAL A 20 -3.70 11.32 -0.03
CA VAL A 20 -3.81 11.45 -1.48
C VAL A 20 -3.96 10.04 -2.07
N PRO A 21 -4.79 9.85 -3.12
CA PRO A 21 -4.84 8.58 -3.84
C PRO A 21 -3.43 8.13 -4.23
N ASP A 22 -3.14 6.86 -3.99
CA ASP A 22 -1.86 6.21 -4.28
C ASP A 22 -0.63 6.74 -3.54
N ALA A 23 -0.81 7.60 -2.54
CA ALA A 23 0.28 7.99 -1.65
C ALA A 23 0.94 6.75 -1.02
N ALA A 24 2.27 6.64 -1.16
CA ALA A 24 3.05 5.59 -0.52
C ALA A 24 3.28 5.86 0.98
N TYR A 25 3.34 7.14 1.34
CA TYR A 25 3.58 7.64 2.69
C TYR A 25 2.58 8.76 3.02
N CYS A 26 2.25 8.90 4.30
CA CYS A 26 1.50 10.05 4.77
C CYS A 26 2.39 11.29 4.82
N GLU A 27 1.96 12.37 4.19
CA GLU A 27 2.69 13.65 4.20
C GLU A 27 2.75 14.30 5.59
N LYS A 28 1.80 13.98 6.48
CA LYS A 28 1.76 14.55 7.84
C LYS A 28 2.64 13.81 8.85
N CYS A 29 2.64 12.48 8.82
CA CYS A 29 3.30 11.68 9.86
C CYS A 29 4.40 10.74 9.34
N GLY A 30 4.62 10.68 8.01
CA GLY A 30 5.60 9.79 7.39
C GLY A 30 5.24 8.31 7.41
N ALA A 31 4.09 7.92 7.96
CA ALA A 31 3.70 6.51 8.03
C ALA A 31 3.41 5.95 6.63
N ARG A 32 3.96 4.76 6.33
CA ARG A 32 3.66 4.00 5.10
C ARG A 32 2.18 3.62 5.04
N THR A 33 1.56 3.81 3.87
CA THR A 33 0.15 3.43 3.64
C THR A 33 -0.02 1.91 3.55
N ARG A 34 -1.26 1.42 3.72
CA ARG A 34 -1.57 -0.02 3.58
C ARG A 34 -1.16 -0.57 2.22
N ARG A 35 -1.40 0.19 1.15
CA ARG A 35 -1.03 -0.16 -0.22
C ARG A 35 0.48 -0.37 -0.33
N ALA A 36 1.27 0.61 0.11
CA ALA A 36 2.73 0.51 0.08
C ALA A 36 3.26 -0.67 0.89
N ARG A 37 2.77 -0.88 2.12
CA ARG A 37 3.16 -2.03 2.96
C ARG A 37 2.86 -3.37 2.28
N ARG A 38 1.70 -3.49 1.63
CA ARG A 38 1.30 -4.72 0.95
C ARG A 38 2.17 -5.00 -0.27
N LEU A 39 2.46 -3.98 -1.09
CA LEU A 39 3.29 -4.12 -2.28
C LEU A 39 4.71 -4.56 -1.93
N VAL A 40 5.34 -3.94 -0.92
CA VAL A 40 6.68 -4.34 -0.47
C VAL A 40 6.70 -5.80 0.00
N ARG A 41 5.72 -6.21 0.81
CA ARG A 41 5.61 -7.61 1.26
C ARG A 41 5.42 -8.59 0.11
N LEU A 42 4.62 -8.21 -0.89
CA LEU A 42 4.39 -9.05 -2.08
C LEU A 42 5.66 -9.17 -2.91
N ALA A 43 6.35 -8.06 -3.17
CA ALA A 43 7.60 -8.05 -3.93
C ALA A 43 8.63 -9.00 -3.29
N ILE A 44 8.86 -8.88 -1.98
CA ILE A 44 9.80 -9.78 -1.27
C ILE A 44 9.41 -11.25 -1.43
N ARG A 45 8.12 -11.59 -1.30
CA ARG A 45 7.67 -12.97 -1.48
C ARG A 45 7.88 -13.48 -2.90
N VAL A 46 7.61 -12.65 -3.90
CA VAL A 46 7.77 -13.03 -5.31
C VAL A 46 9.24 -13.30 -5.59
N GLU A 47 10.14 -12.40 -5.18
CA GLU A 47 11.58 -12.55 -5.39
C GLU A 47 12.13 -13.83 -4.75
N LEU A 48 11.74 -14.11 -3.50
CA LEU A 48 12.14 -15.34 -2.82
C LEU A 48 11.58 -16.59 -3.53
N ALA A 49 10.29 -16.57 -3.92
CA ALA A 49 9.67 -17.70 -4.62
C ALA A 49 10.22 -17.91 -6.05
N SER A 50 10.79 -16.87 -6.68
CA SER A 50 11.50 -17.01 -7.95
C SER A 50 12.95 -17.49 -7.78
N ALA A 51 13.58 -17.22 -6.64
CA ALA A 51 14.94 -17.68 -6.35
C ALA A 51 15.03 -19.18 -6.05
N ASP A 52 13.93 -19.80 -5.61
CA ASP A 52 13.84 -21.24 -5.31
C ASP A 52 13.60 -22.12 -6.56
N ARG A 53 13.63 -21.55 -7.78
CA ARG A 53 13.32 -22.23 -9.04
C ARG A 53 14.49 -22.16 -10.02
#